data_AF-A0A847D658-F1
#
_entry.id   AF-A0A847D658-F1
#
_cell.length_a   1.000
_cell.length_b   1.000
_cell.length_c   1.000
_cell.angle_alpha   90.00
_cell.angle_beta   90.00
_cell.angle_gamma   90.00
#
_symmetry.space_group_name_H-M   'P 1'
#
loop_
_entity.id
_entity.type
_entity.pdbx_description
1 polymer ?
#
loop_
_entity_poly.entity_id
_entity_poly.type
_entity_poly.pdbx_seq_one_letter_code
_entity_poly.pdbx_strand_id
1 'polypeptide(L)'
;MAINQKPLLLDVDEKPEVLKGILLSFQHVFAMFGATILVPLILGMPVSVALFASGIGTLIYQVATKAKVPVYLGSSFAYITAMAVAIEQMGGDIKAAQTGVIMVGLVYVLIAGIVKMLGTKWIDKLLPPIVIGPMIMVIGLGLASSAVTNAGFVADGDIRHIIVAIATFLITSFINTKGKGFFKIIPFLIGIIGGYVIALFMGLVDFQPVLD
;
A
#
# COMPACT_ATOMS: atom_id res chain seq x y z
N MET A 1 24.17 17.46 4.16
CA MET A 1 23.83 17.67 2.73
C MET A 1 22.35 18.02 2.68
N ALA A 2 22.03 19.32 2.66
CA ALA A 2 20.65 19.78 2.63
C ALA A 2 20.05 19.42 1.27
N ILE A 3 19.20 18.40 1.24
CA ILE A 3 18.37 18.09 0.09
C ILE A 3 17.51 19.35 -0.12
N ASN A 4 17.61 19.96 -1.29
CA ASN A 4 16.73 21.04 -1.73
C ASN A 4 15.28 20.53 -1.67
N GLN A 5 14.63 20.65 -0.51
CA GLN A 5 13.25 20.25 -0.33
C GLN A 5 12.42 21.25 -1.13
N LYS A 6 11.87 20.77 -2.26
CA LYS A 6 10.78 21.49 -2.91
C LYS A 6 9.73 21.77 -1.83
N PRO A 7 9.23 23.01 -1.72
CA PRO A 7 8.21 23.33 -0.72
C PRO A 7 7.04 22.36 -0.91
N LEU A 8 6.61 21.74 0.20
CA LEU A 8 5.44 20.87 0.19
C LEU A 8 4.24 21.69 -0.31
N LEU A 9 3.43 21.09 -1.18
CA LEU A 9 2.24 21.75 -1.73
C LEU A 9 1.16 21.99 -0.66
N LEU A 10 1.17 21.16 0.39
CA LEU A 10 0.35 21.25 1.58
C LEU A 10 1.18 20.72 2.76
N ASP A 11 1.18 21.43 3.88
CA ASP A 11 1.79 20.96 5.13
C ASP A 11 0.80 20.13 5.98
N VAL A 12 1.28 19.49 7.05
CA VAL A 12 0.50 18.57 7.90
C VAL A 12 -0.69 19.25 8.56
N ASP A 13 -0.52 20.51 8.98
CA ASP A 13 -1.55 21.29 9.66
C ASP A 13 -2.51 22.01 8.69
N GLU A 14 -2.22 21.98 7.39
CA GLU A 14 -3.01 22.69 6.39
C GLU A 14 -4.24 21.89 5.95
N LYS A 15 -5.39 22.56 5.93
CA LYS A 15 -6.63 21.99 5.43
C LYS A 15 -6.85 22.42 3.98
N PRO A 16 -6.78 21.50 3.01
CA PRO A 16 -7.14 21.83 1.63
C PRO A 16 -8.62 22.20 1.53
N GLU A 17 -8.96 22.95 0.48
CA GLU A 17 -10.33 23.18 0.08
C GLU A 17 -11.08 21.84 -0.06
N VAL A 18 -12.35 21.79 0.35
CA VAL A 18 -13.10 20.52 0.55
C VAL A 18 -13.02 19.59 -0.66
N LEU A 19 -13.22 20.12 -1.87
CA LEU A 19 -13.14 19.32 -3.10
C LEU A 19 -11.73 18.77 -3.35
N LYS A 20 -10.71 19.60 -3.16
CA LYS A 20 -9.30 19.20 -3.27
C LYS A 20 -8.94 18.15 -2.22
N GLY A 21 -9.42 18.31 -0.99
CA GLY A 21 -9.24 17.37 0.12
C GLY A 21 -9.83 16.01 -0.20
N ILE A 22 -11.08 15.97 -0.67
CA ILE A 22 -11.75 14.72 -1.08
C ILE A 22 -10.97 14.01 -2.19
N LEU A 23 -10.55 14.73 -3.23
CA LEU A 23 -9.79 14.14 -4.35
C LEU A 23 -8.43 13.58 -3.89
N LEU A 24 -7.74 14.30 -3.00
CA LEU A 24 -6.50 13.84 -2.37
C LEU A 24 -6.71 12.59 -1.51
N SER A 25 -7.79 12.54 -0.74
CA SER A 25 -8.14 11.36 0.07
C SER A 25 -8.40 10.15 -0.83
N PHE A 26 -9.18 10.30 -1.91
CA PHE A 26 -9.40 9.22 -2.87
C PHE A 26 -8.10 8.73 -3.50
N GLN A 27 -7.24 9.65 -3.92
CA GLN A 27 -5.92 9.27 -4.44
C GLN A 27 -5.13 8.46 -3.40
N HIS A 28 -5.15 8.86 -2.13
CA HIS A 28 -4.43 8.14 -1.09
C HIS A 28 -4.96 6.72 -0.90
N VAL A 29 -6.30 6.56 -0.89
CA VAL A 29 -6.95 5.25 -0.84
C VAL A 29 -6.50 4.39 -2.02
N PHE A 30 -6.60 4.90 -3.25
CA PHE A 30 -6.22 4.13 -4.45
C PHE A 30 -4.73 3.84 -4.53
N ALA A 31 -3.87 4.74 -4.04
CA ALA A 31 -2.43 4.52 -3.99
C ALA A 31 -2.06 3.38 -3.03
N MET A 32 -2.75 3.28 -1.89
CA MET A 32 -2.51 2.23 -0.89
C MET A 32 -3.32 0.95 -1.15
N PHE A 33 -4.37 1.02 -1.98
CA PHE A 33 -5.31 -0.06 -2.24
C PHE A 33 -4.60 -1.33 -2.72
N GLY A 34 -3.83 -1.23 -3.80
CA GLY A 34 -3.17 -2.39 -4.43
C GLY A 34 -2.30 -3.17 -3.43
N ALA A 35 -1.50 -2.47 -2.65
CA ALA A 35 -0.67 -3.10 -1.62
C ALA A 35 -1.48 -3.71 -0.47
N THR A 36 -2.55 -3.03 -0.06
CA THR A 36 -3.37 -3.45 1.08
C THR A 36 -4.20 -4.70 0.75
N ILE A 37 -4.72 -4.81 -0.48
CA ILE A 37 -5.50 -5.99 -0.89
C ILE A 37 -4.63 -7.18 -1.33
N LEU A 38 -3.37 -6.94 -1.72
CA LEU A 38 -2.52 -8.00 -2.25
C LEU A 38 -2.23 -9.09 -1.22
N VAL A 39 -1.91 -8.72 0.02
CA VAL A 39 -1.65 -9.67 1.10
C VAL A 39 -2.84 -10.60 1.40
N PRO A 40 -4.05 -10.08 1.67
CA PRO A 40 -5.20 -10.95 1.92
C PRO A 40 -5.56 -11.78 0.69
N LEU A 41 -5.39 -11.27 -0.53
CA LEU A 41 -5.62 -12.07 -1.75
C LEU A 41 -4.66 -13.26 -1.86
N ILE A 42 -3.36 -13.05 -1.65
CA ILE A 42 -2.35 -14.12 -1.70
C ILE A 42 -2.62 -15.19 -0.63
N LEU A 43 -3.08 -14.78 0.55
CA LEU A 43 -3.27 -15.67 1.70
C LEU A 43 -4.70 -16.20 1.83
N GLY A 44 -5.59 -15.91 0.88
CA GLY A 44 -6.99 -16.32 0.91
C GLY A 44 -7.83 -15.68 2.04
N MET A 45 -7.36 -14.55 2.60
CA MET A 45 -8.04 -13.83 3.68
C MET A 45 -9.10 -12.84 3.14
N PRO A 46 -10.12 -12.47 3.96
CA PRO A 46 -11.12 -11.50 3.54
C PRO A 46 -10.51 -10.10 3.28
N VAL A 47 -10.55 -9.67 2.02
CA VAL A 47 -10.04 -8.34 1.61
C VAL A 47 -10.80 -7.20 2.31
N SER A 48 -12.12 -7.36 2.49
CA SER A 48 -12.97 -6.37 3.17
C SER A 48 -12.53 -6.13 4.62
N VAL A 49 -12.16 -7.18 5.34
CA VAL A 49 -11.67 -7.08 6.73
C VAL A 49 -10.32 -6.37 6.77
N ALA A 50 -9.42 -6.69 5.84
CA ALA A 50 -8.11 -6.02 5.76
C ALA A 50 -8.25 -4.52 5.47
N LEU A 51 -9.10 -4.12 4.53
CA LEU A 51 -9.38 -2.72 4.22
C LEU A 51 -10.05 -1.99 5.40
N PHE A 52 -11.01 -2.64 6.06
CA PHE A 52 -11.69 -2.09 7.23
C PHE A 52 -10.73 -1.87 8.40
N ALA A 53 -9.92 -2.89 8.74
CA ALA A 53 -8.94 -2.81 9.81
C ALA A 53 -7.82 -1.80 9.50
N SER A 54 -7.40 -1.69 8.23
CA SER A 54 -6.45 -0.68 7.75
C SER A 54 -6.98 0.74 7.94
N GLY A 55 -8.25 0.99 7.58
CA GLY A 55 -8.91 2.27 7.78
C GLY A 55 -9.02 2.64 9.27
N ILE A 56 -9.56 1.73 10.09
CA ILE A 56 -9.67 1.95 11.54
C ILE A 56 -8.30 2.14 12.19
N GLY A 57 -7.33 1.29 11.85
CA GLY A 57 -5.97 1.38 12.37
C GLY A 57 -5.33 2.73 12.02
N THR A 58 -5.53 3.22 10.80
CA THR A 58 -5.05 4.55 10.38
C THR A 58 -5.70 5.65 11.21
N LEU A 59 -7.01 5.61 11.46
CA LEU A 59 -7.69 6.59 12.32
C LEU A 59 -7.16 6.55 13.76
N ILE A 60 -6.98 5.35 14.34
CA ILE A 60 -6.40 5.17 15.67
C ILE A 60 -4.99 5.75 15.71
N TYR A 61 -4.17 5.47 14.70
CA TYR A 61 -2.80 5.99 14.60
C TYR A 61 -2.78 7.52 14.56
N GLN A 62 -3.65 8.13 13.76
CA GLN A 62 -3.73 9.58 13.67
C GLN A 62 -4.16 10.23 14.99
N VAL A 63 -5.10 9.62 15.72
CA VAL A 63 -5.47 10.09 17.06
C VAL A 63 -4.32 9.91 18.05
N ALA A 64 -3.67 8.75 18.06
CA ALA A 64 -2.56 8.45 18.96
C ALA A 64 -1.34 9.38 18.76
N THR A 65 -1.08 9.76 17.50
CA THR A 65 0.00 10.69 17.14
C THR A 65 -0.41 12.16 17.16
N LYS A 66 -1.65 12.48 17.56
CA LYS A 66 -2.22 13.83 17.57
C LYS A 66 -2.16 14.52 16.20
N ALA A 67 -2.37 13.75 15.14
CA ALA A 67 -2.32 14.17 13.73
C ALA A 67 -0.99 14.82 13.29
N LYS A 68 0.11 14.57 14.02
CA LYS A 68 1.42 15.15 13.70
C LYS A 68 2.22 14.32 12.69
N VAL A 69 1.81 13.08 12.42
CA VAL A 69 2.56 12.15 11.58
C VAL A 69 1.60 11.61 10.50
N PRO A 70 1.70 12.08 9.24
CA PRO A 70 0.76 11.71 8.18
C PRO A 70 1.09 10.31 7.60
N VAL A 71 0.68 9.25 8.31
CA VAL A 71 0.90 7.86 7.89
C VAL A 71 -0.42 7.12 7.71
N TYR A 72 -0.47 6.27 6.69
CA TYR A 72 -1.52 5.30 6.45
C TYR A 72 -1.00 3.89 6.74
N LEU A 73 -1.83 3.09 7.41
CA LEU A 73 -1.48 1.72 7.79
C LEU A 73 -2.08 0.73 6.78
N GLY A 74 -1.24 0.13 5.93
CA GLY A 74 -1.64 -0.93 5.00
C GLY A 74 -1.19 -2.33 5.45
N SER A 75 -1.46 -3.33 4.63
CA SER A 75 -1.00 -4.70 4.85
C SER A 75 0.53 -4.79 4.73
N SER A 76 1.19 -5.40 5.71
CA SER A 76 2.66 -5.53 5.72
C SER A 76 3.11 -6.79 5.00
N PHE A 77 3.90 -6.59 3.94
CA PHE A 77 4.44 -7.66 3.11
C PHE A 77 5.50 -8.53 3.79
N ALA A 78 6.13 -8.01 4.85
CA ALA A 78 7.11 -8.77 5.64
C ALA A 78 6.50 -10.03 6.30
N TYR A 79 5.17 -10.08 6.43
CA TYR A 79 4.48 -11.21 7.07
C TYR A 79 3.94 -12.25 6.09
N ILE A 80 4.00 -12.03 4.76
CA ILE A 80 3.40 -12.98 3.79
C ILE A 80 3.95 -14.39 3.99
N THR A 81 5.28 -14.55 3.98
CA THR A 81 5.93 -15.87 4.10
C THR A 81 5.60 -16.55 5.43
N ALA A 82 5.68 -15.81 6.54
CA ALA A 82 5.40 -16.38 7.86
C ALA A 82 3.93 -16.79 8.02
N MET A 83 3.00 -15.98 7.51
CA MET A 83 1.58 -16.32 7.52
C MET A 83 1.26 -17.50 6.60
N ALA A 84 1.84 -17.55 5.41
CA ALA A 84 1.66 -18.67 4.48
C ALA A 84 2.08 -20.00 5.11
N VAL A 85 3.26 -20.04 5.75
CA VAL A 85 3.74 -21.23 6.46
C VAL A 85 2.82 -21.60 7.62
N ALA A 86 2.34 -20.63 8.41
CA ALA A 86 1.42 -20.90 9.51
C ALA A 86 0.08 -21.48 9.03
N ILE A 87 -0.45 -20.98 7.90
CA ILE A 87 -1.66 -21.48 7.27
C ILE A 87 -1.46 -22.91 6.78
N GLU A 88 -0.35 -23.18 6.09
CA GLU A 88 -0.01 -24.51 5.57
C GLU A 88 0.12 -25.55 6.68
N GLN A 89 0.85 -25.22 7.75
CA GLN A 89 1.04 -26.10 8.91
C GLN A 89 -0.28 -26.43 9.64
N MET A 90 -1.32 -25.62 9.45
CA MET A 90 -2.63 -25.79 10.06
C MET A 90 -3.69 -26.31 9.08
N GLY A 91 -3.26 -26.94 7.99
CA GLY A 91 -4.14 -27.58 7.02
C GLY A 91 -4.98 -26.59 6.22
N GLY A 92 -4.50 -25.36 6.05
CA GLY A 92 -5.20 -24.29 5.34
C GLY A 92 -6.07 -23.39 6.21
N ASP A 93 -6.07 -23.58 7.54
CA ASP A 93 -6.84 -22.70 8.44
C ASP A 93 -6.14 -21.35 8.66
N ILE A 94 -6.81 -20.29 8.22
CA ILE A 94 -6.37 -18.90 8.33
C ILE A 94 -6.33 -18.41 9.80
N LYS A 95 -7.08 -19.04 10.70
CA LYS A 95 -7.17 -18.63 12.12
C LYS A 95 -5.82 -18.63 12.82
N ALA A 96 -4.92 -19.53 12.45
CA ALA A 96 -3.58 -19.59 13.01
C ALA A 96 -2.78 -18.32 12.66
N ALA A 97 -2.79 -17.91 11.39
CA ALA A 97 -2.18 -16.67 10.95
C ALA A 97 -2.82 -15.44 11.62
N GLN A 98 -4.16 -15.39 11.73
CA GLN A 98 -4.88 -14.29 12.39
C GLN A 98 -4.47 -14.14 13.86
N THR A 99 -4.40 -15.26 14.59
CA THR A 99 -3.94 -15.27 15.99
C THR A 99 -2.50 -14.80 16.10
N GLY A 100 -1.63 -15.25 15.18
CA GLY A 100 -0.25 -14.78 15.08
C GLY A 100 -0.14 -13.27 14.87
N VAL A 101 -0.96 -12.70 13.97
CA VAL A 101 -1.00 -11.25 13.73
C VAL A 101 -1.42 -10.47 14.98
N ILE A 102 -2.40 -10.97 15.73
CA ILE A 102 -2.80 -10.36 17.02
C ILE A 102 -1.62 -10.37 18.00
N MET A 103 -0.92 -11.50 18.12
CA MET A 103 0.25 -11.61 19.01
C MET A 103 1.38 -10.66 18.60
N VAL A 104 1.64 -10.51 17.30
CA VAL A 104 2.58 -9.50 16.78
C VAL A 104 2.16 -8.08 17.17
N GLY A 105 0.88 -7.76 17.09
CA GLY A 105 0.34 -6.48 17.55
C GLY A 105 0.61 -6.23 19.04
N LEU A 106 0.44 -7.25 19.89
CA LEU A 106 0.78 -7.17 21.31
C LEU A 106 2.29 -6.94 21.53
N VAL A 107 3.14 -7.62 20.76
CA VAL A 107 4.60 -7.39 20.80
C VAL A 107 4.91 -5.94 20.43
N TYR A 108 4.25 -5.36 19.42
CA TYR A 108 4.42 -3.95 19.08
C TYR A 108 4.03 -3.01 20.23
N VAL A 109 2.94 -3.29 20.94
CA VAL A 109 2.54 -2.50 22.13
C VAL A 109 3.59 -2.60 23.23
N LEU A 110 4.13 -3.80 23.47
CA LEU A 110 5.20 -4.01 24.45
C LEU A 110 6.47 -3.22 24.08
N ILE A 111 6.92 -3.33 22.82
CA ILE A 111 8.07 -2.59 22.32
C ILE A 111 7.83 -1.08 22.41
N ALA A 112 6.64 -0.59 22.06
CA ALA A 112 6.29 0.82 22.21
C ALA A 112 6.39 1.29 23.68
N GLY A 113 5.97 0.45 24.63
CA GLY A 113 6.16 0.70 26.06
C GLY A 113 7.63 0.80 26.47
N ILE A 114 8.47 -0.11 25.98
CA ILE A 114 9.92 -0.10 26.21
C ILE A 114 10.56 1.17 25.64
N VAL A 115 10.20 1.56 24.41
CA VAL A 115 10.70 2.78 23.78
C VAL A 115 10.30 4.03 24.56
N LYS A 116 9.08 4.07 25.11
CA LYS A 116 8.62 5.16 25.97
C LYS A 116 9.47 5.30 27.24
N MET A 117 9.98 4.20 27.78
CA MET A 117 10.79 4.18 29.01
C MET A 117 12.28 4.41 28.77
N LEU A 118 12.88 3.76 27.76
CA LEU A 118 14.32 3.75 27.50
C LEU A 118 14.76 4.74 26.41
N GLY A 119 13.82 5.34 25.69
CA GLY A 119 14.08 6.16 24.49
C GLY A 119 14.43 5.31 23.26
N THR A 120 14.86 5.99 22.18
CA THR A 120 15.07 5.38 20.85
C THR A 120 16.51 5.01 20.54
N LYS A 121 17.49 5.47 21.34
CA LYS A 121 18.93 5.35 21.01
C LYS A 121 19.41 3.91 20.78
N TRP A 122 18.78 2.94 21.43
CA TRP A 122 19.13 1.52 21.25
C TRP A 122 18.61 0.98 19.90
N ILE A 123 17.46 1.47 19.42
CA ILE A 123 16.91 1.15 18.10
C ILE A 123 17.86 1.67 17.03
N ASP A 124 18.33 2.91 17.16
CA ASP A 124 19.25 3.51 16.19
C ASP A 124 20.57 2.74 16.06
N LYS A 125 21.01 2.09 17.15
CA LYS A 125 22.19 1.20 17.15
C LYS A 125 21.90 -0.17 16.55
N LEU A 126 20.72 -0.72 16.80
CA LEU A 126 20.32 -2.06 16.35
C LEU A 126 19.91 -2.07 14.87
N LEU A 127 19.23 -1.00 14.44
CA LEU A 127 18.71 -0.78 13.10
C LEU A 127 19.29 0.51 12.50
N PRO A 128 20.62 0.59 12.29
CA PRO A 128 21.19 1.74 11.60
C PRO A 128 20.69 1.81 10.15
N PRO A 129 20.79 2.98 9.47
CA PRO A 129 20.29 3.14 8.09
C PRO A 129 20.82 2.12 7.09
N ILE A 130 22.05 1.63 7.31
CA ILE A 130 22.68 0.57 6.51
C ILE A 130 21.97 -0.79 6.61
N VAL A 131 21.14 -1.01 7.63
CA VAL A 131 20.29 -2.20 7.80
C VAL A 131 18.86 -1.92 7.31
N ILE A 132 18.29 -0.77 7.69
CA ILE A 132 16.91 -0.42 7.35
C ILE A 132 16.73 -0.30 5.83
N GLY A 133 17.65 0.39 5.13
CA GLY A 133 17.57 0.62 3.69
C GLY A 133 17.51 -0.70 2.90
N PRO A 134 18.49 -1.60 3.04
CA PRO A 134 18.45 -2.91 2.39
C PRO A 134 17.23 -3.75 2.75
N MET A 135 16.78 -3.73 4.01
CA MET A 135 15.57 -4.46 4.41
C MET A 135 14.33 -3.97 3.64
N ILE A 136 14.16 -2.64 3.52
CA ILE A 136 13.05 -2.06 2.74
C ILE A 136 13.18 -2.42 1.24
N MET A 137 14.39 -2.38 0.68
CA MET A 137 14.62 -2.77 -0.72
C MET A 137 14.26 -4.24 -0.97
N VAL A 138 14.64 -5.15 -0.06
CA VAL A 138 14.32 -6.57 -0.17
C VAL A 138 12.81 -6.81 -0.07
N ILE A 139 12.11 -6.12 0.84
CA ILE A 139 10.64 -6.21 0.93
C ILE A 139 10.00 -5.76 -0.39
N GLY A 140 10.46 -4.64 -0.97
CA GLY A 140 9.96 -4.16 -2.26
C GLY A 140 10.25 -5.12 -3.42
N LEU A 141 11.49 -5.61 -3.53
CA LEU A 141 11.92 -6.55 -4.58
C LEU A 141 11.20 -7.89 -4.46
N GLY A 142 10.89 -8.36 -3.24
CA GLY A 142 10.13 -9.58 -3.02
C GLY A 142 8.73 -9.57 -3.64
N LEU A 143 8.19 -8.40 -3.98
CA LEU A 143 6.87 -8.23 -4.58
C LEU A 143 6.91 -8.06 -6.09
N ALA A 144 8.11 -7.90 -6.67
CA ALA A 144 8.28 -7.68 -8.09
C ALA A 144 7.63 -8.81 -8.90
N SER A 145 7.78 -10.06 -8.46
CA SER A 145 7.14 -11.21 -9.12
C SER A 145 5.63 -11.07 -9.17
N SER A 146 4.98 -10.73 -8.05
CA SER A 146 3.53 -10.54 -8.01
C SER A 146 3.06 -9.38 -8.90
N ALA A 147 3.80 -8.27 -8.92
CA ALA A 147 3.49 -7.14 -9.80
C ALA A 147 3.59 -7.51 -11.29
N VAL A 148 4.64 -8.22 -11.68
CA VAL A 148 4.87 -8.71 -13.05
C VAL A 148 3.78 -9.69 -13.47
N THR A 149 3.41 -10.63 -12.59
CA THR A 149 2.33 -11.58 -12.83
C THR A 149 0.98 -10.88 -13.00
N ASN A 150 0.63 -9.94 -12.12
CA ASN A 150 -0.63 -9.18 -12.22
C ASN A 150 -0.69 -8.27 -13.45
N ALA A 151 0.46 -7.83 -13.96
CA ALA A 151 0.56 -7.06 -15.20
C ALA A 151 0.45 -7.93 -16.47
N GLY A 152 0.31 -9.26 -16.33
CA GLY A 152 0.15 -10.19 -17.46
C GLY A 152 1.46 -10.64 -18.10
N PHE A 153 2.62 -10.31 -17.52
CA PHE A 153 3.93 -10.79 -17.99
C PHE A 153 4.19 -12.23 -17.51
N VAL A 154 3.36 -13.15 -17.98
CA VAL A 154 3.45 -14.59 -17.72
C VAL A 154 3.49 -15.36 -19.03
N ALA A 155 3.97 -16.61 -18.99
CA ALA A 155 3.84 -17.51 -20.13
C ALA A 155 2.36 -17.63 -20.50
N ASP A 156 2.04 -17.54 -21.79
CA ASP A 156 0.67 -17.56 -22.33
C ASP A 156 -0.25 -16.43 -21.80
N GLY A 157 0.33 -15.35 -21.26
CA GLY A 157 -0.41 -14.19 -20.80
C GLY A 157 -1.11 -13.45 -21.93
N ASP A 158 -2.35 -13.02 -21.69
CA ASP A 158 -3.08 -12.21 -22.65
C ASP A 158 -2.40 -10.84 -22.83
N ILE A 159 -1.98 -10.56 -24.07
CA ILE A 159 -1.30 -9.32 -24.44
C ILE A 159 -2.12 -8.07 -24.08
N ARG A 160 -3.45 -8.21 -24.00
CA ARG A 160 -4.34 -7.12 -23.58
C ARG A 160 -4.04 -6.66 -22.15
N HIS A 161 -3.75 -7.58 -21.23
CA HIS A 161 -3.37 -7.23 -19.85
C HIS A 161 -2.04 -6.47 -19.80
N ILE A 162 -1.05 -6.93 -20.59
CA ILE A 162 0.26 -6.26 -20.70
C ILE A 162 0.11 -4.84 -21.24
N ILE A 163 -0.70 -4.65 -22.29
CA ILE A 163 -0.96 -3.33 -22.89
C ILE A 163 -1.61 -2.41 -21.85
N VAL A 164 -2.64 -2.86 -21.14
CA VAL A 164 -3.28 -2.08 -20.07
C VAL A 164 -2.28 -1.71 -18.98
N ALA A 165 -1.47 -2.65 -18.51
CA ALA A 165 -0.49 -2.42 -17.44
C ALA A 165 0.57 -1.40 -17.85
N ILE A 166 1.19 -1.55 -19.04
CA ILE A 166 2.18 -0.62 -19.56
C ILE A 166 1.55 0.76 -19.78
N ALA A 167 0.36 0.83 -20.38
CA ALA A 167 -0.31 2.10 -20.62
C ALA A 167 -0.64 2.82 -19.31
N THR A 168 -1.17 2.11 -18.31
CA THR A 168 -1.45 2.63 -16.96
C THR A 168 -0.19 3.19 -16.30
N PHE A 169 0.92 2.44 -16.37
CA PHE A 169 2.21 2.88 -15.85
C PHE A 169 2.72 4.13 -16.57
N LEU A 170 2.67 4.16 -17.91
CA LEU A 170 3.13 5.28 -18.71
C LEU A 170 2.30 6.54 -18.47
N ILE A 171 0.96 6.42 -18.38
CA ILE A 171 0.07 7.54 -18.02
C ILE A 171 0.45 8.08 -16.65
N THR A 172 0.56 7.22 -15.64
CA THR A 172 0.92 7.61 -14.27
C THR A 172 2.28 8.31 -14.22
N SER A 173 3.30 7.71 -14.86
CA SER A 173 4.67 8.21 -14.90
C SER A 173 4.78 9.55 -15.65
N PHE A 174 4.09 9.67 -16.78
CA PHE A 174 4.04 10.91 -17.55
C PHE A 174 3.40 12.05 -16.76
N ILE A 175 2.28 11.81 -16.10
CA ILE A 175 1.63 12.83 -15.26
C ILE A 175 2.49 13.19 -14.05
N ASN A 176 3.13 12.21 -13.40
CA ASN A 176 4.01 12.46 -12.26
C ASN A 176 5.23 13.33 -12.65
N THR A 177 5.81 13.09 -13.83
CA THR A 177 7.03 13.77 -14.28
C THR A 177 6.74 15.10 -14.99
N LYS A 178 5.77 15.14 -15.90
CA LYS A 178 5.47 16.28 -16.79
C LYS A 178 4.17 17.01 -16.46
N GLY A 179 3.33 16.45 -15.59
CA GLY A 179 2.08 17.10 -15.17
C GLY A 179 2.31 18.47 -14.54
N LYS A 180 1.34 19.36 -14.70
CA LYS A 180 1.35 20.72 -14.13
C LYS A 180 0.10 20.93 -13.28
N GLY A 181 0.22 21.81 -12.28
CA GLY A 181 -0.88 22.18 -11.40
C GLY A 181 -1.51 20.97 -10.72
N PHE A 182 -2.83 20.89 -10.76
CA PHE A 182 -3.62 19.86 -10.08
C PHE A 182 -3.34 18.43 -10.56
N PHE A 183 -3.08 18.21 -11.85
CA PHE A 183 -2.84 16.87 -12.38
C PHE A 183 -1.59 16.21 -11.81
N LYS A 184 -0.55 16.99 -11.48
CA LYS A 184 0.66 16.48 -10.81
C LYS A 184 0.40 16.03 -9.38
N ILE A 185 -0.68 16.53 -8.76
CA ILE A 185 -1.07 16.17 -7.41
C ILE A 185 -1.66 14.75 -7.40
N ILE A 186 -2.45 14.39 -8.42
CA ILE A 186 -3.23 13.14 -8.52
C ILE A 186 -2.80 12.15 -9.63
N PRO A 187 -1.50 11.86 -9.82
CA PRO A 187 -1.02 11.05 -10.96
C PRO A 187 -1.56 9.61 -10.93
N PHE A 188 -1.65 9.00 -9.75
CA PHE A 188 -2.15 7.63 -9.59
C PHE A 188 -3.63 7.50 -9.97
N LEU A 189 -4.45 8.47 -9.57
CA LEU A 189 -5.88 8.46 -9.89
C LEU A 189 -6.11 8.55 -11.40
N ILE A 190 -5.37 9.44 -12.07
CA ILE A 190 -5.43 9.59 -13.54
C ILE A 190 -4.93 8.33 -14.23
N GLY A 191 -3.87 7.72 -13.72
CA GLY A 191 -3.36 6.44 -14.18
C GLY A 191 -4.41 5.34 -14.14
N ILE A 192 -5.06 5.15 -12.99
CA ILE A 192 -6.10 4.13 -12.78
C ILE A 192 -7.30 4.38 -13.69
N ILE A 193 -7.79 5.63 -13.79
CA ILE A 193 -8.90 5.97 -14.69
C ILE A 193 -8.53 5.69 -16.14
N GLY A 194 -7.35 6.14 -16.59
CA GLY A 194 -6.87 5.91 -17.94
C GLY A 194 -6.69 4.42 -18.26
N GLY A 195 -6.11 3.66 -17.32
CA GLY A 195 -5.97 2.21 -17.40
C GLY A 195 -7.31 1.49 -17.51
N TYR A 196 -8.28 1.86 -16.68
CA TYR A 196 -9.62 1.30 -16.70
C TYR A 196 -10.34 1.59 -18.02
N VAL A 197 -10.24 2.83 -18.54
CA VAL A 197 -10.80 3.19 -19.85
C VAL A 197 -10.19 2.35 -20.98
N ILE A 198 -8.88 2.12 -20.97
CA ILE A 198 -8.24 1.25 -21.95
C ILE A 198 -8.73 -0.20 -21.79
N ALA A 199 -8.84 -0.71 -20.55
CA ALA A 199 -9.35 -2.04 -20.27
C ALA A 199 -10.79 -2.24 -20.78
N LEU A 200 -11.64 -1.21 -20.69
CA LEU A 200 -12.99 -1.21 -21.27
C LEU A 200 -12.96 -1.41 -22.78
N PHE A 201 -12.14 -0.63 -23.49
CA PHE A 201 -12.01 -0.76 -24.95
C PHE A 201 -11.38 -2.09 -25.39
N MET A 202 -10.59 -2.72 -24.53
CA MET A 202 -9.99 -4.04 -24.79
C MET A 202 -10.90 -5.22 -24.40
N GLY A 203 -12.10 -4.95 -23.88
CA GLY A 203 -13.07 -5.98 -23.49
C GLY A 203 -12.63 -6.83 -22.30
N LEU A 204 -11.83 -6.26 -21.39
CA LEU A 204 -11.32 -6.95 -20.20
C LEU A 204 -12.19 -6.74 -18.96
N VAL A 205 -13.17 -5.84 -19.03
CA VAL A 205 -14.04 -5.50 -17.90
C VAL A 205 -15.28 -6.37 -17.92
N ASP A 206 -15.46 -7.16 -16.87
CA ASP A 206 -16.69 -7.92 -16.63
C ASP A 206 -17.68 -7.07 -15.82
N PHE A 207 -18.89 -6.90 -16.36
CA PHE A 207 -19.98 -6.13 -15.76
C PHE A 207 -21.04 -7.01 -15.09
N GLN A 208 -20.95 -8.34 -15.19
CA GLN A 208 -21.94 -9.23 -14.59
C GLN A 208 -22.19 -8.95 -13.10
N PRO A 209 -21.16 -8.75 -12.25
CA PRO A 209 -21.37 -8.51 -10.81
C PRO A 209 -22.11 -7.20 -10.45
N VAL A 210 -22.37 -6.31 -11.41
CA VAL A 210 -23.08 -5.04 -11.21
C VAL A 210 -24.49 -5.09 -11.82
N LEU A 211 -24.73 -6.02 -12.75
CA LEU A 211 -26.02 -6.20 -13.41
C LEU A 211 -26.95 -7.12 -12.62
N ASP A 212 -26.38 -8.04 -11.82
CA ASP A 212 -27.07 -8.90 -10.84
C ASP A 212 -27.40 -8.16 -9.53
#